data_AF-A0A4Q3JRT5-F1
#
_entry.id   AF-A0A4Q3JRT5-F1
#
_cell.length_a   1.000
_cell.length_b   1.000
_cell.length_c   1.000
_cell.angle_alpha   90.00
_cell.angle_beta   90.00
_cell.angle_gamma   90.00
#
_symmetry.space_group_name_H-M   'P 1'
#
loop_
_entity.id
_entity.type
_entity.pdbx_description
1 polymer ?
#
loop_
_entity_poly.entity_id
_entity_poly.type
_entity_poly.pdbx_seq_one_letter_code
_entity_poly.pdbx_strand_id
1 'polypeptide(L)'
;YAPDGSAPRATSGGDSPLGNMVATAMWLRQGVQTDFSLTNSAGIRAAMVPGPVTIEQLFNIFPFDNSISRVNVSGVEVQKIFDFSARRAASRGCVSQIQIAGARVVLDCDGCTDRPDLVGPCQTDLDCPDGGECNQATQTCIATACARYIYIGADPKRPCTSDNDCTPPGTPVRTGSCDSFNVDAQGVGRCFKEIDPLASYELATSNYLAQGGSGFRILRANTTQFDTLIQQRDALTEYIRRGRPCGYDSNNGTQDGLKACTTDTDCGDAAAYACACIGHAGENGNTCTTVGSCETGAGRCVLRTCRDSVAEFHRRTCEGGRTPAAAASCEASINPCELGGEECKYLACVDNRIGNFTDNRIQVLGK
;
A
#
# COMPACT_ATOMS: atom_id res chain seq x y z
N TYR A 1 14.61 -2.85 -1.38
CA TYR A 1 15.16 -1.51 -1.13
C TYR A 1 14.04 -0.49 -1.30
N ALA A 2 13.91 0.48 -0.40
CA ALA A 2 12.92 1.54 -0.47
C ALA A 2 13.65 2.88 -0.65
N PRO A 3 13.69 3.47 -1.87
CA PRO A 3 14.41 4.72 -2.10
C PRO A 3 13.91 5.88 -1.23
N ASP A 4 12.58 6.01 -1.12
CA ASP A 4 11.92 7.13 -0.43
C ASP A 4 11.16 6.68 0.83
N GLY A 5 11.30 5.41 1.21
CA GLY A 5 10.49 4.81 2.26
C GLY A 5 9.01 4.70 1.87
N SER A 6 8.13 4.58 2.86
CA SER A 6 6.68 4.50 2.66
C SER A 6 5.91 4.92 3.92
N ALA A 7 4.99 5.87 3.76
CA ALA A 7 4.23 6.44 4.87
C ALA A 7 2.96 5.60 5.19
N PRO A 8 2.66 5.33 6.48
CA PRO A 8 1.47 4.57 6.91
C PRO A 8 0.21 5.42 7.00
N ARG A 9 0.33 6.73 6.77
CA ARG A 9 -0.75 7.72 6.87
C ARG A 9 -0.54 8.78 5.80
N ALA A 10 -1.60 9.22 5.15
CA ALA A 10 -1.54 10.35 4.25
C ALA A 10 -2.00 11.65 4.92
N THR A 11 -1.45 12.76 4.46
CA THR A 11 -1.83 14.11 4.88
C THR A 11 -3.25 14.47 4.46
N SER A 12 -3.75 13.88 3.37
CA SER A 12 -5.14 14.00 2.92
C SER A 12 -6.15 13.46 3.94
N GLY A 13 -5.75 12.50 4.78
CA GLY A 13 -6.65 11.76 5.67
C GLY A 13 -7.27 10.52 5.02
N GLY A 14 -7.03 10.28 3.72
CA GLY A 14 -7.52 9.13 2.97
C GLY A 14 -6.62 7.89 3.05
N ASP A 15 -6.43 7.25 1.91
CA ASP A 15 -5.47 6.15 1.74
C ASP A 15 -4.02 6.63 1.82
N SER A 16 -3.10 5.71 2.14
CA SER A 16 -1.66 6.00 2.33
C SER A 16 -0.80 5.06 1.49
N PRO A 17 0.44 5.45 1.11
CA PRO A 17 1.31 4.60 0.30
C PRO A 17 1.54 3.21 0.90
N LEU A 18 1.91 3.14 2.18
CA LEU A 18 2.16 1.86 2.84
C LEU A 18 0.86 1.08 3.05
N GLY A 19 -0.23 1.77 3.38
CA GLY A 19 -1.54 1.14 3.53
C GLY A 19 -2.07 0.52 2.24
N ASN A 20 -1.87 1.20 1.11
CA ASN A 20 -2.21 0.69 -0.22
C ASN A 20 -1.40 -0.55 -0.56
N MET A 21 -0.09 -0.54 -0.32
CA MET A 21 0.75 -1.71 -0.50
C MET A 21 0.29 -2.89 0.36
N VAL A 22 -0.01 -2.65 1.63
CA VAL A 22 -0.45 -3.70 2.57
C VAL A 22 -1.77 -4.31 2.14
N ALA A 23 -2.77 -3.47 1.86
CA ALA A 23 -4.07 -3.95 1.43
C ALA A 23 -3.96 -4.70 0.10
N THR A 24 -3.13 -4.22 -0.84
CA THR A 24 -2.87 -4.89 -2.11
C THR A 24 -2.16 -6.23 -1.92
N ALA A 25 -1.17 -6.29 -1.02
CA ALA A 25 -0.46 -7.52 -0.68
C ALA A 25 -1.40 -8.58 -0.08
N MET A 26 -2.33 -8.18 0.78
CA MET A 26 -3.37 -9.08 1.31
C MET A 26 -4.30 -9.56 0.22
N TRP A 27 -4.79 -8.65 -0.64
CA TRP A 27 -5.75 -8.93 -1.69
C TRP A 27 -5.20 -9.92 -2.73
N LEU A 28 -3.98 -9.68 -3.20
CA LEU A 28 -3.34 -10.47 -4.26
C LEU A 28 -2.60 -11.71 -3.73
N ARG A 29 -2.66 -11.98 -2.42
CA ARG A 29 -2.01 -13.13 -1.82
C ARG A 29 -2.61 -14.42 -2.38
N GLN A 30 -1.76 -15.31 -2.91
CA GLN A 30 -2.19 -16.65 -3.31
C GLN A 30 -2.82 -17.39 -2.13
N GLY A 31 -3.98 -18.00 -2.35
CA GLY A 31 -4.81 -18.60 -1.29
C GLY A 31 -5.79 -17.64 -0.61
N VAL A 32 -5.71 -16.33 -0.90
CA VAL A 32 -6.68 -15.31 -0.46
C VAL A 32 -7.62 -14.95 -1.60
N GLN A 33 -7.13 -14.22 -2.61
CA GLN A 33 -7.78 -13.90 -3.90
C GLN A 33 -9.28 -13.54 -3.80
N THR A 34 -9.60 -12.51 -3.02
CA THR A 34 -10.97 -12.03 -2.79
C THR A 34 -11.36 -10.89 -3.75
N ASP A 35 -12.59 -10.38 -3.68
CA ASP A 35 -13.02 -9.24 -4.51
C ASP A 35 -12.32 -7.94 -4.11
N PHE A 36 -12.15 -7.73 -2.80
CA PHE A 36 -11.42 -6.59 -2.25
C PHE A 36 -10.80 -6.94 -0.90
N SER A 37 -9.94 -6.07 -0.40
CA SER A 37 -9.36 -6.17 0.94
C SER A 37 -9.55 -4.90 1.75
N LEU A 38 -9.57 -5.07 3.07
CA LEU A 38 -9.66 -4.00 4.05
C LEU A 38 -8.79 -4.34 5.25
N THR A 39 -7.98 -3.39 5.69
CA THR A 39 -7.25 -3.47 6.95
C THR A 39 -7.34 -2.14 7.69
N ASN A 40 -7.13 -2.13 9.00
CA ASN A 40 -7.18 -0.90 9.79
C ASN A 40 -5.81 -0.21 9.79
N SER A 41 -5.79 1.11 9.58
CA SER A 41 -4.56 1.92 9.58
C SER A 41 -3.80 1.81 10.91
N ALA A 42 -4.50 1.56 12.03
CA ALA A 42 -3.88 1.40 13.34
C ALA A 42 -3.08 0.09 13.49
N GLY A 43 -3.30 -0.90 12.62
CA GLY A 43 -2.50 -2.11 12.52
C GLY A 43 -1.13 -1.87 11.88
N ILE A 44 -0.96 -0.77 11.15
CA ILE A 44 0.30 -0.34 10.54
C ILE A 44 0.99 0.63 11.51
N ARG A 45 2.01 0.15 12.23
CA ARG A 45 2.54 0.81 13.43
C ARG A 45 3.72 1.75 13.19
N ALA A 46 4.47 1.51 12.13
CA ALA A 46 5.63 2.30 11.76
C ALA A 46 5.63 2.61 10.26
N ALA A 47 6.38 3.64 9.88
CA ALA A 47 6.70 3.89 8.48
C ALA A 47 7.78 2.92 8.00
N MET A 48 7.80 2.65 6.70
CA MET A 48 8.99 2.10 6.06
C MET A 48 9.97 3.26 5.87
N VAL A 49 11.12 3.19 6.52
CA VAL A 49 12.21 4.14 6.35
C VAL A 49 12.93 3.90 5.01
N PRO A 50 13.49 4.95 4.40
CA PRO A 50 14.37 4.82 3.23
C PRO A 50 15.54 3.86 3.49
N GLY A 51 15.95 3.13 2.47
CA GLY A 51 17.11 2.23 2.51
C GLY A 51 16.78 0.74 2.31
N PRO A 52 17.68 -0.16 2.72
CA PRO A 52 17.45 -1.60 2.72
C PRO A 52 16.26 -1.97 3.62
N VAL A 53 15.35 -2.79 3.09
CA VAL A 53 14.15 -3.21 3.82
C VAL A 53 14.45 -4.53 4.54
N THR A 54 14.43 -4.51 5.87
CA THR A 54 14.79 -5.67 6.71
C THR A 54 13.55 -6.36 7.26
N ILE A 55 13.72 -7.63 7.69
CA ILE A 55 12.65 -8.35 8.39
C ILE A 55 12.29 -7.65 9.71
N GLU A 56 13.28 -7.15 10.45
CA GLU A 56 13.06 -6.36 11.67
C GLU A 56 12.15 -5.16 11.41
N GLN A 57 12.38 -4.43 10.31
CA GLN A 57 11.53 -3.32 9.93
C GLN A 57 10.08 -3.76 9.67
N LEU A 58 9.88 -4.92 9.04
CA LEU A 58 8.54 -5.47 8.82
C LEU A 58 7.86 -5.89 10.14
N PHE A 59 8.62 -6.38 11.13
CA PHE A 59 8.10 -6.61 12.49
C PHE A 59 7.75 -5.31 13.22
N ASN A 60 8.50 -4.22 12.99
CA ASN A 60 8.16 -2.91 13.54
C ASN A 60 6.89 -2.32 12.90
N ILE A 61 6.69 -2.54 11.60
CA ILE A 61 5.48 -2.12 10.87
C ILE A 61 4.27 -2.95 11.29
N PHE A 62 4.40 -4.29 11.36
CA PHE A 62 3.37 -5.24 11.78
C PHE A 62 3.84 -6.07 12.98
N PRO A 63 3.75 -5.52 14.20
CA PRO A 63 4.17 -6.22 15.42
C PRO A 63 3.15 -7.25 15.88
N PHE A 64 1.91 -7.17 15.40
CA PHE A 64 0.87 -8.13 15.72
C PHE A 64 0.88 -9.28 14.72
N ASP A 65 0.67 -10.50 15.23
CA ASP A 65 0.63 -11.72 14.41
C ASP A 65 -0.78 -11.98 13.87
N ASN A 66 -1.31 -10.99 13.16
CA ASN A 66 -2.62 -11.06 12.54
C ASN A 66 -2.53 -11.86 11.23
N SER A 67 -3.32 -12.93 11.14
CA SER A 67 -3.56 -13.65 9.89
C SER A 67 -4.64 -12.96 9.06
N ILE A 68 -4.67 -13.30 7.76
CA ILE A 68 -5.70 -12.85 6.83
C ILE A 68 -6.90 -13.79 6.93
N SER A 69 -8.10 -13.22 7.10
CA SER A 69 -9.36 -13.93 7.02
C SER A 69 -10.15 -13.50 5.79
N ARG A 70 -10.86 -14.46 5.20
CA ARG A 70 -11.82 -14.25 4.11
C ARG A 70 -13.23 -14.27 4.67
N VAL A 71 -14.08 -13.35 4.23
CA VAL A 71 -15.45 -13.20 4.72
C VAL A 71 -16.36 -12.85 3.54
N ASN A 72 -17.46 -13.57 3.36
CA ASN A 72 -18.49 -13.18 2.39
C ASN A 72 -19.40 -12.12 3.01
N VAL A 73 -19.50 -10.97 2.36
CA VAL A 73 -20.33 -9.84 2.78
C VAL A 73 -21.32 -9.49 1.67
N SER A 74 -22.57 -9.26 2.00
CA SER A 74 -23.57 -8.72 1.07
C SER A 74 -23.27 -7.26 0.72
N GLY A 75 -23.77 -6.76 -0.41
CA GLY A 75 -23.65 -5.33 -0.77
C GLY A 75 -24.17 -4.39 0.33
N VAL A 76 -25.24 -4.80 1.02
CA VAL A 76 -25.76 -4.06 2.20
C VAL A 76 -24.75 -4.03 3.35
N GLU A 77 -24.06 -5.14 3.64
CA GLU A 77 -23.01 -5.17 4.66
C GLU A 77 -21.78 -4.37 4.25
N VAL A 78 -21.41 -4.40 2.96
CA VAL A 78 -20.33 -3.55 2.41
C VAL A 78 -20.64 -2.08 2.66
N GLN A 79 -21.84 -1.62 2.31
CA GLN A 79 -22.29 -0.25 2.59
C GLN A 79 -22.14 0.09 4.08
N LYS A 80 -22.63 -0.78 4.97
CA LYS A 80 -22.55 -0.56 6.43
C LYS A 80 -21.09 -0.52 6.96
N ILE A 81 -20.20 -1.36 6.43
CA ILE A 81 -18.77 -1.38 6.78
C ILE A 81 -18.12 -0.02 6.46
N PHE A 82 -18.41 0.52 5.27
CA PHE A 82 -17.86 1.80 4.85
C PHE A 82 -18.54 2.99 5.55
N ASP A 83 -19.85 2.93 5.81
CA ASP A 83 -20.56 3.95 6.59
C ASP A 83 -20.00 4.04 8.02
N PHE A 84 -19.77 2.90 8.67
CA PHE A 84 -19.09 2.86 9.97
C PHE A 84 -17.69 3.49 9.89
N SER A 85 -16.98 3.25 8.79
CA SER A 85 -15.64 3.83 8.58
C SER A 85 -15.69 5.34 8.38
N ALA A 86 -16.68 5.88 7.68
CA ALA A 86 -16.89 7.32 7.51
C ALA A 86 -17.18 8.01 8.84
N ARG A 87 -18.08 7.46 9.66
CA ARG A 87 -18.39 7.99 11.00
C ARG A 87 -17.18 7.98 11.92
N ARG A 88 -16.41 6.91 11.88
CA ARG A 88 -15.18 6.86 12.67
C ARG A 88 -14.13 7.84 12.16
N ALA A 89 -14.07 8.07 10.85
CA ALA A 89 -13.21 9.11 10.28
C ALA A 89 -13.63 10.52 10.74
N ALA A 90 -14.92 10.84 10.71
CA ALA A 90 -15.47 12.13 11.17
C ALA A 90 -15.06 12.42 12.63
N SER A 91 -15.22 11.44 13.53
CA SER A 91 -14.78 11.55 14.94
C SER A 91 -13.25 11.68 15.17
N ARG A 92 -12.45 11.65 14.10
CA ARG A 92 -10.98 11.69 14.12
C ARG A 92 -10.42 12.83 13.26
N GLY A 93 -11.19 13.89 13.04
CA GLY A 93 -10.78 15.01 12.18
C GLY A 93 -10.77 14.64 10.70
N CYS A 94 -11.77 13.86 10.29
CA CYS A 94 -11.94 13.35 8.93
C CYS A 94 -10.70 12.59 8.40
N VAL A 95 -10.23 11.63 9.20
CA VAL A 95 -9.10 10.75 8.86
C VAL A 95 -9.54 9.28 8.88
N SER A 96 -9.39 8.62 7.73
CA SER A 96 -9.74 7.21 7.54
C SER A 96 -9.01 6.30 8.53
N GLN A 97 -9.78 5.38 9.11
CA GLN A 97 -9.24 4.31 9.95
C GLN A 97 -8.89 3.04 9.18
N ILE A 98 -9.22 2.99 7.90
CA ILE A 98 -9.07 1.83 7.04
C ILE A 98 -8.11 2.13 5.88
N GLN A 99 -7.54 1.07 5.34
CA GLN A 99 -6.80 1.01 4.07
C GLN A 99 -7.42 -0.12 3.25
N ILE A 100 -7.55 0.06 1.94
CA ILE A 100 -8.26 -0.88 1.06
C ILE A 100 -7.49 -1.16 -0.23
N ALA A 101 -7.82 -2.27 -0.89
CA ALA A 101 -7.42 -2.57 -2.26
C ALA A 101 -8.54 -3.35 -2.96
N GLY A 102 -8.64 -3.23 -4.29
CA GLY A 102 -9.76 -3.81 -5.05
C GLY A 102 -11.10 -3.07 -4.89
N ALA A 103 -11.15 -2.04 -4.03
CA ALA A 103 -12.31 -1.19 -3.81
C ALA A 103 -11.93 0.29 -3.79
N ARG A 104 -12.92 1.15 -4.04
CA ARG A 104 -12.84 2.60 -3.97
C ARG A 104 -14.04 3.16 -3.23
N VAL A 105 -13.84 4.20 -2.43
CA VAL A 105 -14.90 4.81 -1.61
C VAL A 105 -14.64 6.28 -1.36
N VAL A 106 -15.72 7.06 -1.28
CA VAL A 106 -15.73 8.42 -0.76
C VAL A 106 -16.33 8.40 0.65
N LEU A 107 -15.54 8.74 1.66
CA LEU A 107 -15.99 8.93 3.03
C LEU A 107 -16.39 10.40 3.21
N ASP A 108 -17.68 10.65 3.31
CA ASP A 108 -18.24 11.97 3.56
C ASP A 108 -18.43 12.17 5.06
N CYS A 109 -17.69 13.11 5.65
CA CYS A 109 -17.62 13.30 7.09
C CYS A 109 -18.71 14.24 7.66
N ASP A 110 -19.38 15.02 6.82
CA ASP A 110 -20.36 16.03 7.25
C ASP A 110 -21.58 16.21 6.30
N GLY A 111 -21.56 15.60 5.12
CA GLY A 111 -22.54 15.85 4.06
C GLY A 111 -23.71 14.87 3.96
N CYS A 112 -23.89 13.96 4.92
CA CYS A 112 -24.83 12.83 4.78
C CYS A 112 -26.23 13.06 5.39
N THR A 113 -26.98 14.05 4.90
CA THR A 113 -28.35 14.32 5.39
C THR A 113 -29.44 13.45 4.77
N ASP A 114 -29.09 12.60 3.79
CA ASP A 114 -30.02 11.87 2.91
C ASP A 114 -30.10 10.36 3.18
N ARG A 115 -29.61 9.88 4.33
CA ARG A 115 -29.57 8.45 4.70
C ARG A 115 -30.59 8.07 5.77
N PRO A 116 -31.85 7.75 5.39
CA PRO A 116 -32.92 7.43 6.34
C PRO A 116 -32.72 6.08 7.06
N ASP A 117 -31.87 5.20 6.54
CA ASP A 117 -31.53 3.90 7.13
C ASP A 117 -30.77 3.98 8.45
N LEU A 118 -30.33 5.18 8.83
CA LEU A 118 -29.57 5.46 10.05
C LEU A 118 -30.41 6.24 11.08
N VAL A 119 -31.71 6.41 10.82
CA VAL A 119 -32.66 7.12 11.68
C VAL A 119 -33.33 6.13 12.62
N GLY A 120 -32.77 5.98 13.83
CA GLY A 120 -33.36 5.23 14.94
C GLY A 120 -33.73 6.17 16.10
N PRO A 121 -34.59 5.74 17.04
CA PRO A 121 -34.87 6.54 18.23
C PRO A 121 -33.62 6.68 19.10
N CYS A 122 -33.40 7.86 19.67
CA CYS A 122 -32.27 8.13 20.55
C CYS A 122 -32.66 9.11 21.67
N GLN A 123 -31.93 9.07 22.77
CA GLN A 123 -31.96 10.11 23.80
C GLN A 123 -30.65 10.89 23.84
N THR A 124 -29.54 10.24 23.51
CA THR A 124 -28.20 10.78 23.46
C THR A 124 -27.48 10.29 22.22
N ASP A 125 -26.38 10.95 21.84
CA ASP A 125 -25.54 10.54 20.70
C ASP A 125 -25.02 9.09 20.86
N LEU A 126 -24.91 8.59 22.11
CA LEU A 126 -24.51 7.22 22.42
C LEU A 126 -25.55 6.18 22.01
N ASP A 127 -26.82 6.57 21.88
CA ASP A 127 -27.91 5.67 21.48
C ASP A 127 -27.92 5.44 19.97
N CYS A 128 -27.17 6.25 19.20
CA CYS A 128 -27.12 6.13 17.76
C CYS A 128 -26.21 4.99 17.32
N PRO A 129 -26.77 3.94 16.68
CA PRO A 129 -25.98 2.81 16.24
C PRO A 129 -24.89 3.28 15.28
N ASP A 130 -23.67 2.81 15.53
CA ASP A 130 -22.48 3.03 14.71
C ASP A 130 -21.94 4.48 14.64
N GLY A 131 -22.46 5.40 15.46
CA GLY A 131 -22.05 6.81 15.54
C GLY A 131 -23.02 7.74 14.80
N GLY A 132 -23.25 8.92 15.34
CA GLY A 132 -24.24 9.87 14.81
C GLY A 132 -24.62 10.86 15.88
N GLU A 133 -25.37 11.89 15.51
CA GLU A 133 -25.88 12.88 16.44
C GLU A 133 -27.36 12.60 16.72
N CYS A 134 -27.73 12.60 18.00
CA CYS A 134 -29.11 12.49 18.38
C CYS A 134 -29.78 13.85 18.23
N ASN A 135 -30.71 13.96 17.29
CA ASN A 135 -31.54 15.15 17.19
C ASN A 135 -32.46 15.23 18.41
N GLN A 136 -32.14 16.11 19.35
CA GLN A 136 -32.90 16.28 20.59
C GLN A 136 -34.34 16.77 20.35
N ALA A 137 -34.62 17.42 19.22
CA ALA A 137 -35.96 17.90 18.89
C ALA A 137 -36.87 16.78 18.37
N THR A 138 -36.33 15.84 17.60
CA THR A 138 -37.10 14.73 17.01
C THR A 138 -36.89 13.40 17.73
N GLN A 139 -35.94 13.32 18.66
CA GLN A 139 -35.47 12.10 19.34
C GLN A 139 -35.08 11.00 18.35
N THR A 140 -34.45 11.40 17.25
CA THR A 140 -33.99 10.49 16.20
C THR A 140 -32.52 10.72 15.86
N CYS A 141 -31.82 9.63 15.57
CA CYS A 141 -30.44 9.69 15.08
C CYS A 141 -30.36 10.36 13.72
N ILE A 142 -29.33 11.17 13.56
CA ILE A 142 -28.89 11.73 12.29
C ILE A 142 -27.52 11.13 11.99
N ALA A 143 -27.35 10.58 10.79
CA ALA A 143 -26.02 10.30 10.27
C ALA A 143 -25.40 11.61 9.77
N THR A 144 -24.37 12.11 10.42
CA THR A 144 -23.63 13.27 9.91
C THR A 144 -22.54 12.85 8.92
N ALA A 145 -22.12 11.58 8.98
CA ALA A 145 -21.11 11.00 8.10
C ALA A 145 -21.54 9.65 7.52
N CYS A 146 -21.21 9.41 6.25
CA CYS A 146 -21.51 8.17 5.54
C CYS A 146 -20.53 7.92 4.39
N ALA A 147 -20.55 6.70 3.87
CA ALA A 147 -19.81 6.37 2.66
C ALA A 147 -20.69 6.57 1.43
N ARG A 148 -20.15 7.31 0.46
CA ARG A 148 -20.71 7.54 -0.87
C ARG A 148 -19.82 6.90 -1.92
N TYR A 149 -20.41 6.60 -3.08
CA TYR A 149 -19.68 6.12 -4.25
C TYR A 149 -18.74 4.96 -3.94
N ILE A 150 -19.32 3.85 -3.47
CA ILE A 150 -18.56 2.64 -3.17
C ILE A 150 -18.48 1.79 -4.43
N TYR A 151 -17.26 1.44 -4.81
CA TYR A 151 -17.00 0.60 -5.95
C TYR A 151 -16.14 -0.61 -5.58
N ILE A 152 -16.41 -1.74 -6.21
CA ILE A 152 -15.61 -2.96 -6.08
C ILE A 152 -15.29 -3.49 -7.49
N GLY A 153 -13.99 -3.52 -7.81
CA GLY A 153 -13.48 -3.94 -9.11
C GLY A 153 -13.75 -2.94 -10.25
N ALA A 154 -12.93 -3.05 -11.29
CA ALA A 154 -13.08 -2.28 -12.53
C ALA A 154 -13.79 -3.12 -13.62
N ASP A 155 -14.55 -2.45 -14.49
CA ASP A 155 -15.10 -3.05 -15.70
C ASP A 155 -14.08 -3.01 -16.83
N PRO A 156 -13.49 -4.16 -17.22
CA PRO A 156 -12.48 -4.19 -18.27
C PRO A 156 -13.00 -3.77 -19.64
N LYS A 157 -14.32 -3.77 -19.85
CA LYS A 157 -14.97 -3.43 -21.13
C LYS A 157 -15.40 -1.98 -21.24
N ARG A 158 -15.33 -1.21 -20.15
CA ARG A 158 -15.81 0.18 -20.10
C ARG A 158 -14.64 1.15 -19.88
N PRO A 159 -14.02 1.65 -20.97
CA PRO A 159 -12.93 2.61 -20.86
C PRO A 159 -13.42 3.97 -20.35
N CYS A 160 -12.53 4.74 -19.75
CA CYS A 160 -12.82 6.10 -19.31
C CYS A 160 -11.58 6.99 -19.32
N THR A 161 -11.82 8.28 -19.46
CA THR A 161 -10.85 9.37 -19.27
C THR A 161 -11.30 10.32 -18.14
N SER A 162 -12.59 10.30 -17.80
CA SER A 162 -13.17 11.06 -16.69
C SER A 162 -14.36 10.33 -16.07
N ASP A 163 -14.78 10.75 -14.88
CA ASP A 163 -15.96 10.21 -14.19
C ASP A 163 -17.27 10.36 -15.00
N ASN A 164 -17.31 11.30 -15.95
CA ASN A 164 -18.45 11.47 -16.85
C ASN A 164 -18.66 10.24 -17.75
N ASP A 165 -17.58 9.59 -18.18
CA ASP A 165 -17.64 8.39 -19.04
C ASP A 165 -18.27 7.20 -18.29
N CYS A 166 -18.16 7.22 -16.96
CA CYS A 166 -18.64 6.19 -16.06
C CYS A 166 -20.04 6.48 -15.50
N THR A 167 -20.56 7.70 -15.71
CA THR A 167 -21.86 8.15 -15.21
C THR A 167 -22.95 8.03 -16.29
N PRO A 168 -24.12 7.43 -16.00
CA PRO A 168 -25.25 7.42 -16.93
C PRO A 168 -25.72 8.83 -17.33
N PRO A 169 -26.10 9.08 -18.60
CA PRO A 169 -26.60 10.38 -19.03
C PRO A 169 -27.80 10.84 -18.20
N GLY A 170 -27.79 12.11 -17.77
CA GLY A 170 -28.87 12.69 -16.97
C GLY A 170 -28.82 12.38 -15.47
N THR A 171 -27.73 11.77 -14.97
CA THR A 171 -27.50 11.56 -13.53
C THR A 171 -26.32 12.40 -13.03
N PRO A 172 -26.27 12.76 -11.73
CA PRO A 172 -25.13 13.45 -11.14
C PRO A 172 -23.84 12.65 -11.33
N VAL A 173 -22.74 13.35 -11.63
CA VAL A 173 -21.42 12.76 -11.82
C VAL A 173 -21.02 11.98 -10.57
N ARG A 174 -20.66 10.72 -10.77
CA ARG A 174 -20.27 9.83 -9.68
C ARG A 174 -18.77 9.96 -9.44
N THR A 175 -18.39 10.69 -8.40
CA THR A 175 -16.99 11.01 -8.09
C THR A 175 -16.15 9.75 -7.93
N GLY A 176 -15.00 9.70 -8.62
CA GLY A 176 -14.06 8.59 -8.55
C GLY A 176 -14.53 7.32 -9.24
N SER A 177 -15.49 7.41 -10.15
CA SER A 177 -15.99 6.26 -10.92
C SER A 177 -15.05 5.84 -12.05
N CYS A 178 -14.11 6.70 -12.48
CA CYS A 178 -13.06 6.34 -13.43
C CYS A 178 -11.73 6.05 -12.72
N ASP A 179 -11.08 4.93 -13.08
CA ASP A 179 -9.69 4.67 -12.67
C ASP A 179 -8.72 5.49 -13.52
N SER A 180 -8.52 6.75 -13.16
CA SER A 180 -7.57 7.65 -13.81
C SER A 180 -6.12 7.46 -13.35
N PHE A 181 -5.88 6.59 -12.36
CA PHE A 181 -4.55 6.30 -11.82
C PHE A 181 -3.91 5.08 -12.50
N ASN A 182 -4.71 4.05 -12.82
CA ASN A 182 -4.26 2.86 -13.55
C ASN A 182 -4.76 2.91 -15.00
N VAL A 183 -4.04 3.68 -15.81
CA VAL A 183 -4.34 3.84 -17.24
C VAL A 183 -3.49 2.92 -18.10
N ASP A 184 -4.00 2.55 -19.28
CA ASP A 184 -3.20 1.88 -20.30
C ASP A 184 -2.18 2.83 -20.96
N ALA A 185 -1.40 2.31 -21.91
CA ALA A 185 -0.36 3.08 -22.61
C ALA A 185 -0.91 4.30 -23.37
N GLN A 186 -2.21 4.36 -23.62
CA GLN A 186 -2.91 5.46 -24.28
C GLN A 186 -3.49 6.47 -23.28
N GLY A 187 -3.28 6.27 -21.97
CA GLY A 187 -3.86 7.12 -20.93
C GLY A 187 -5.34 6.83 -20.66
N VAL A 188 -5.85 5.67 -21.06
CA VAL A 188 -7.27 5.31 -20.88
C VAL A 188 -7.43 4.39 -19.67
N GLY A 189 -8.24 4.83 -18.72
CA GLY A 189 -8.62 4.09 -17.52
C GLY A 189 -9.77 3.12 -17.73
N ARG A 190 -10.27 2.53 -16.64
CA ARG A 190 -11.47 1.67 -16.64
C ARG A 190 -12.47 2.16 -15.61
N CYS A 191 -13.76 2.11 -15.96
CA CYS A 191 -14.81 2.47 -15.01
C CYS A 191 -14.93 1.45 -13.90
N PHE A 192 -15.01 1.91 -12.65
CA PHE A 192 -15.30 1.07 -11.51
C PHE A 192 -16.78 0.66 -11.47
N LYS A 193 -17.06 -0.50 -10.87
CA LYS A 193 -18.41 -1.03 -10.69
C LYS A 193 -18.94 -0.65 -9.32
N GLU A 194 -20.09 0.04 -9.30
CA GLU A 194 -20.78 0.36 -8.05
C GLU A 194 -21.23 -0.92 -7.36
N ILE A 195 -21.26 -0.90 -6.03
CA ILE A 195 -21.76 -2.04 -5.27
C ILE A 195 -23.24 -2.29 -5.59
N ASP A 196 -23.60 -3.55 -5.75
CA ASP A 196 -24.99 -3.99 -5.87
C ASP A 196 -25.46 -4.49 -4.50
N PRO A 197 -26.49 -3.88 -3.89
CA PRO A 197 -27.03 -4.31 -2.60
C PRO A 197 -27.45 -5.79 -2.54
N LEU A 198 -27.80 -6.37 -3.69
CA LEU A 198 -28.24 -7.77 -3.81
C LEU A 198 -27.09 -8.74 -4.12
N ALA A 199 -25.90 -8.23 -4.45
CA ALA A 199 -24.72 -9.06 -4.68
C ALA A 199 -24.02 -9.44 -3.36
N SER A 200 -23.18 -10.47 -3.45
CA SER A 200 -22.25 -10.85 -2.38
C SER A 200 -20.82 -10.69 -2.88
N TYR A 201 -19.95 -10.23 -1.99
CA TYR A 201 -18.55 -9.95 -2.22
C TYR A 201 -17.69 -10.70 -1.21
N GLU A 202 -16.55 -11.23 -1.64
CA GLU A 202 -15.55 -11.79 -0.75
C GLU A 202 -14.59 -10.67 -0.30
N LEU A 203 -14.43 -10.53 1.01
CA LEU A 203 -13.56 -9.55 1.66
C LEU A 203 -12.35 -10.26 2.30
N ALA A 204 -11.15 -9.80 1.99
CA ALA A 204 -9.94 -10.13 2.75
C ALA A 204 -9.67 -9.09 3.85
N THR A 205 -9.57 -9.53 5.09
CA THR A 205 -9.34 -8.65 6.25
C THR A 205 -8.42 -9.31 7.27
N SER A 206 -8.01 -8.65 8.35
CA SER A 206 -7.31 -9.35 9.45
C SER A 206 -8.28 -10.20 10.26
N ASN A 207 -7.80 -11.30 10.84
CA ASN A 207 -8.54 -12.06 11.84
C ASN A 207 -9.02 -11.19 13.01
N TYR A 208 -8.23 -10.20 13.42
CA TYR A 208 -8.60 -9.19 14.41
C TYR A 208 -9.85 -8.40 14.01
N LEU A 209 -9.92 -7.90 12.77
CA LEU A 209 -11.10 -7.18 12.28
C LEU A 209 -12.28 -8.11 12.01
N ALA A 210 -12.04 -9.32 11.52
CA ALA A 210 -13.07 -10.34 11.30
C ALA A 210 -13.81 -10.66 12.60
N GLN A 211 -13.08 -10.72 13.72
CA GLN A 211 -13.64 -10.93 15.06
C GLN A 211 -14.26 -9.65 15.69
N GLY A 212 -14.33 -8.54 14.96
CA GLY A 212 -14.93 -7.28 15.40
C GLY A 212 -13.99 -6.28 16.05
N GLY A 213 -12.68 -6.49 15.94
CA GLY A 213 -11.66 -5.53 16.31
C GLY A 213 -11.86 -4.17 15.63
N SER A 214 -11.32 -3.09 16.21
CA SER A 214 -11.58 -1.70 15.78
C SER A 214 -13.07 -1.30 15.67
N GLY A 215 -14.00 -2.09 16.22
CA GLY A 215 -15.43 -1.82 16.21
C GLY A 215 -16.19 -2.41 15.02
N PHE A 216 -15.58 -3.23 14.17
CA PHE A 216 -16.23 -3.88 13.00
C PHE A 216 -17.18 -5.02 13.40
N ARG A 217 -18.19 -4.71 14.21
CA ARG A 217 -19.16 -5.70 14.74
C ARG A 217 -19.94 -6.44 13.65
N ILE A 218 -20.14 -5.79 12.50
CA ILE A 218 -20.74 -6.39 11.29
C ILE A 218 -19.98 -7.65 10.88
N LEU A 219 -18.64 -7.61 10.92
CA LEU A 219 -17.81 -8.76 10.57
C LEU A 219 -17.90 -9.86 11.62
N ARG A 220 -17.92 -9.50 12.91
CA ARG A 220 -18.01 -10.47 14.02
C ARG A 220 -19.25 -11.36 13.93
N ALA A 221 -20.37 -10.79 13.49
CA ALA A 221 -21.64 -11.52 13.36
C ALA A 221 -21.68 -12.45 12.14
N ASN A 222 -20.73 -12.31 11.21
CA ASN A 222 -20.71 -13.06 9.97
C ASN A 222 -20.18 -14.48 10.20
N THR A 223 -20.92 -15.51 9.77
CA THR A 223 -20.58 -16.92 9.99
C THR A 223 -19.73 -17.53 8.88
N THR A 224 -19.46 -16.80 7.79
CA THR A 224 -18.68 -17.27 6.64
C THR A 224 -17.17 -17.05 6.79
N GLN A 225 -16.74 -16.55 7.96
CA GLN A 225 -15.34 -16.25 8.25
C GLN A 225 -14.47 -17.50 8.09
N PHE A 226 -13.44 -17.38 7.25
CA PHE A 226 -12.41 -18.39 7.06
C PHE A 226 -11.04 -17.78 7.33
N ASP A 227 -10.38 -18.22 8.40
CA ASP A 227 -8.99 -17.83 8.68
C ASP A 227 -8.05 -18.62 7.78
N THR A 228 -7.28 -17.91 6.94
CA THR A 228 -6.32 -18.55 6.04
C THR A 228 -5.05 -18.99 6.75
N LEU A 229 -4.81 -18.51 7.98
CA LEU A 229 -3.56 -18.65 8.74
C LEU A 229 -2.34 -18.02 8.07
N ILE A 230 -2.53 -17.31 6.95
CA ILE A 230 -1.48 -16.57 6.28
C ILE A 230 -1.30 -15.24 7.00
N GLN A 231 -0.10 -14.98 7.51
CA GLN A 231 0.20 -13.73 8.22
C GLN A 231 0.18 -12.52 7.28
N GLN A 232 -0.39 -11.40 7.75
CA GLN A 232 -0.38 -10.13 6.99
C GLN A 232 1.04 -9.68 6.65
N ARG A 233 1.96 -9.83 7.61
CA ARG A 233 3.39 -9.52 7.44
C ARG A 233 4.03 -10.38 6.35
N ASP A 234 3.68 -11.66 6.27
CA ASP A 234 4.21 -12.56 5.25
C ASP A 234 3.65 -12.22 3.87
N ALA A 235 2.36 -11.84 3.80
CA ALA A 235 1.77 -11.36 2.55
C ALA A 235 2.50 -10.12 2.02
N LEU A 236 2.79 -9.13 2.88
CA LEU A 236 3.59 -7.96 2.48
C LEU A 236 5.03 -8.33 2.09
N THR A 237 5.67 -9.21 2.88
CA THR A 237 7.05 -9.65 2.62
C THR A 237 7.17 -10.29 1.23
N GLU A 238 6.26 -11.21 0.91
CA GLU A 238 6.26 -11.89 -0.37
C GLU A 238 5.90 -10.96 -1.52
N TYR A 239 4.93 -10.06 -1.30
CA TYR A 239 4.55 -9.06 -2.29
C TYR A 239 5.72 -8.15 -2.66
N ILE A 240 6.50 -7.66 -1.67
CA ILE A 240 7.72 -6.89 -1.93
C ILE A 240 8.77 -7.74 -2.64
N ARG A 241 9.00 -8.99 -2.22
CA ARG A 241 10.01 -9.87 -2.82
C ARG A 241 9.74 -10.22 -4.29
N ARG A 242 8.48 -10.16 -4.74
CA ARG A 242 8.10 -10.35 -6.14
C ARG A 242 8.35 -9.10 -7.01
N GLY A 243 8.71 -7.97 -6.41
CA GLY A 243 8.99 -6.72 -7.10
C GLY A 243 10.25 -6.79 -7.97
N ARG A 244 10.33 -5.87 -8.93
CA ARG A 244 11.49 -5.69 -9.83
C ARG A 244 12.55 -4.78 -9.17
N PRO A 245 13.82 -4.85 -9.59
CA PRO A 245 14.85 -3.96 -9.07
C PRO A 245 14.58 -2.48 -9.41
N CYS A 246 15.20 -1.58 -8.65
CA CYS A 246 15.08 -0.15 -8.90
C CYS A 246 15.71 0.21 -10.24
N GLY A 247 15.03 1.01 -11.07
CA GLY A 247 15.47 1.31 -12.42
C GLY A 247 15.14 0.24 -13.47
N TYR A 248 14.37 -0.81 -13.12
CA TYR A 248 13.88 -1.79 -14.09
C TYR A 248 13.09 -1.14 -15.23
N ASP A 249 13.45 -1.49 -16.46
CA ASP A 249 12.72 -1.18 -17.69
C ASP A 249 12.80 -2.40 -18.63
N SER A 250 11.64 -2.87 -19.11
CA SER A 250 11.55 -3.99 -20.05
C SER A 250 12.29 -3.76 -21.37
N ASN A 251 12.56 -2.51 -21.75
CA ASN A 251 13.24 -2.16 -22.99
C ASN A 251 14.76 -2.38 -22.95
N ASN A 252 15.34 -2.60 -21.76
CA ASN A 252 16.79 -2.76 -21.62
C ASN A 252 17.32 -4.10 -22.16
N GLY A 253 16.46 -5.08 -22.44
CA GLY A 253 16.85 -6.36 -23.05
C GLY A 253 17.64 -7.31 -22.15
N THR A 254 17.89 -6.95 -20.88
CA THR A 254 18.52 -7.81 -19.87
C THR A 254 17.46 -8.60 -19.09
N GLN A 255 17.82 -9.76 -18.54
CA GLN A 255 16.90 -10.60 -17.76
C GLN A 255 16.39 -9.88 -16.50
N ASP A 256 17.28 -9.12 -15.86
CA ASP A 256 17.01 -8.27 -14.70
C ASP A 256 16.32 -6.94 -15.04
N GLY A 257 16.22 -6.60 -16.34
CA GLY A 257 15.62 -5.37 -16.85
C GLY A 257 16.39 -4.10 -16.51
N LEU A 258 17.61 -4.18 -15.97
CA LEU A 258 18.49 -3.03 -15.75
C LEU A 258 19.36 -2.79 -16.97
N LYS A 259 19.68 -1.53 -17.23
CA LYS A 259 20.53 -1.14 -18.36
C LYS A 259 21.92 -1.76 -18.20
N ALA A 260 22.40 -2.44 -19.23
CA ALA A 260 23.76 -2.97 -19.26
C ALA A 260 24.77 -1.81 -19.33
N CYS A 261 25.91 -1.96 -18.65
CA CYS A 261 26.95 -0.95 -18.62
C CYS A 261 28.35 -1.56 -18.53
N THR A 262 29.33 -0.79 -18.97
CA THR A 262 30.77 -1.01 -18.80
C THR A 262 31.32 0.02 -17.80
N THR A 263 30.79 1.24 -17.81
CA THR A 263 31.15 2.34 -16.91
C THR A 263 29.91 3.14 -16.48
N ASP A 264 30.05 3.97 -15.44
CA ASP A 264 28.96 4.87 -14.96
C ASP A 264 28.36 5.76 -16.05
N THR A 265 29.16 6.16 -17.05
CA THR A 265 28.71 7.00 -18.17
C THR A 265 27.65 6.30 -19.03
N ASP A 266 27.65 4.97 -19.08
CA ASP A 266 26.67 4.20 -19.85
C ASP A 266 25.27 4.28 -19.21
N CYS A 267 25.18 4.65 -17.92
CA CYS A 267 23.92 4.75 -17.19
C CYS A 267 23.13 6.03 -17.46
N GLY A 268 23.69 6.98 -18.23
CA GLY A 268 23.06 8.25 -18.56
C GLY A 268 23.21 9.24 -17.42
N ASP A 269 22.32 9.19 -16.43
CA ASP A 269 22.45 10.04 -15.23
C ASP A 269 23.44 9.42 -14.24
N ALA A 270 24.70 9.79 -14.37
CA ALA A 270 25.77 9.32 -13.51
C ALA A 270 25.65 9.81 -12.05
N ALA A 271 24.82 10.82 -11.76
CA ALA A 271 24.56 11.25 -10.40
C ALA A 271 23.58 10.29 -9.70
N ALA A 272 22.55 9.84 -10.42
CA ALA A 272 21.53 8.93 -9.90
C ALA A 272 21.95 7.44 -9.95
N TYR A 273 22.70 7.04 -10.98
CA TYR A 273 23.05 5.65 -11.24
C TYR A 273 24.56 5.40 -11.21
N ALA A 274 24.92 4.18 -10.82
CA ALA A 274 26.28 3.66 -10.88
C ALA A 274 26.27 2.30 -11.62
N CYS A 275 27.33 2.01 -12.37
CA CYS A 275 27.52 0.71 -12.97
C CYS A 275 28.03 -0.27 -11.91
N ALA A 276 27.29 -1.34 -11.66
CA ALA A 276 27.65 -2.37 -10.69
C ALA A 276 28.17 -3.62 -11.41
N CYS A 277 29.41 -4.02 -11.09
CA CYS A 277 30.00 -5.32 -11.35
C CYS A 277 31.15 -5.57 -10.35
N ILE A 278 31.57 -6.83 -10.23
CA ILE A 278 32.79 -7.21 -9.49
C ILE A 278 33.99 -6.45 -10.06
N GLY A 279 34.77 -5.80 -9.20
CA GLY A 279 35.95 -5.03 -9.56
C GLY A 279 35.70 -3.59 -10.03
N HIS A 280 34.45 -3.13 -10.13
CA HIS A 280 34.11 -1.76 -10.56
C HIS A 280 33.65 -0.82 -9.44
N ALA A 281 33.53 -1.34 -8.21
CA ALA A 281 33.26 -0.54 -7.02
C ALA A 281 34.50 -0.50 -6.12
N GLY A 282 34.83 0.70 -5.64
CA GLY A 282 35.92 0.93 -4.69
C GLY A 282 35.42 1.53 -3.38
N GLU A 283 36.27 1.49 -2.36
CA GLU A 283 36.02 2.16 -1.08
C GLU A 283 37.02 3.30 -0.88
N ASN A 284 36.53 4.48 -0.51
CA ASN A 284 37.35 5.58 0.00
C ASN A 284 36.84 5.95 1.39
N GLY A 285 37.45 5.34 2.42
CA GLY A 285 36.85 5.28 3.75
C GLY A 285 35.46 4.63 3.68
N ASN A 286 34.46 5.27 4.28
CA ASN A 286 33.08 4.75 4.30
C ASN A 286 32.26 5.15 3.05
N THR A 287 32.89 5.72 2.02
CA THR A 287 32.20 6.21 0.82
C THR A 287 32.50 5.29 -0.36
N CYS A 288 31.46 4.91 -1.10
CA CYS A 288 31.60 4.10 -2.30
C CYS A 288 32.01 4.92 -3.51
N THR A 289 33.14 4.56 -4.10
CA THR A 289 33.67 5.13 -5.35
C THR A 289 33.52 4.14 -6.50
N THR A 290 33.72 4.61 -7.73
CA THR A 290 33.80 3.74 -8.91
C THR A 290 35.24 3.70 -9.39
N VAL A 291 35.72 2.51 -9.75
CA VAL A 291 37.12 2.25 -10.12
C VAL A 291 37.16 1.30 -11.31
N GLY A 292 38.13 1.42 -12.21
CA GLY A 292 38.24 0.51 -13.35
C GLY A 292 37.02 0.52 -14.29
N SER A 293 36.68 -0.65 -14.83
CA SER A 293 35.56 -0.84 -15.77
C SER A 293 35.02 -2.26 -15.69
N CYS A 294 33.73 -2.45 -15.94
CA CYS A 294 33.10 -3.77 -16.02
C CYS A 294 33.47 -4.51 -17.31
N GLU A 295 33.46 -5.84 -17.26
CA GLU A 295 33.48 -6.66 -18.47
C GLU A 295 32.19 -6.43 -19.29
N THR A 296 32.31 -6.53 -20.62
CA THR A 296 31.18 -6.31 -21.53
C THR A 296 30.02 -7.26 -21.19
N GLY A 297 28.88 -6.68 -20.84
CA GLY A 297 27.66 -7.43 -20.50
C GLY A 297 27.54 -7.86 -19.02
N ALA A 298 28.58 -7.67 -18.20
CA ALA A 298 28.54 -8.00 -16.77
C ALA A 298 27.93 -6.88 -15.90
N GLY A 299 28.13 -5.62 -16.29
CA GLY A 299 27.66 -4.46 -15.52
C GLY A 299 26.16 -4.22 -15.66
N ARG A 300 25.55 -3.73 -14.57
CA ARG A 300 24.17 -3.22 -14.55
C ARG A 300 24.12 -1.85 -13.89
N CYS A 301 23.34 -0.94 -14.48
CA CYS A 301 23.07 0.35 -13.88
C CYS A 301 22.10 0.19 -12.71
N VAL A 302 22.61 0.41 -11.50
CA VAL A 302 21.84 0.39 -10.25
C VAL A 302 21.75 1.80 -9.68
N LEU A 303 20.75 2.09 -8.85
CA LEU A 303 20.70 3.34 -8.12
C LEU A 303 21.94 3.49 -7.23
N ARG A 304 22.63 4.62 -7.33
CA ARG A 304 23.81 4.93 -6.51
C ARG A 304 23.44 4.94 -5.03
N THR A 305 22.28 5.52 -4.71
CA THR A 305 21.72 5.49 -3.34
C THR A 305 21.44 4.08 -2.84
N CYS A 306 21.01 3.15 -3.71
CA CYS A 306 20.85 1.75 -3.33
C CYS A 306 22.19 1.13 -2.94
N ARG A 307 23.19 1.23 -3.83
CA ARG A 307 24.55 0.70 -3.57
C ARG A 307 25.09 1.23 -2.26
N ASP A 308 25.04 2.55 -2.08
CA ASP A 308 25.67 3.22 -0.95
C ASP A 308 24.95 2.88 0.38
N SER A 309 23.61 2.83 0.40
CA SER A 309 22.86 2.46 1.61
C SER A 309 22.99 0.97 1.95
N VAL A 310 23.07 0.08 0.96
CA VAL A 310 23.30 -1.35 1.19
C VAL A 310 24.72 -1.58 1.69
N ALA A 311 25.72 -0.88 1.14
CA ALA A 311 27.08 -0.91 1.65
C ALA A 311 27.14 -0.44 3.13
N GLU A 312 26.46 0.66 3.46
CA GLU A 312 26.36 1.13 4.84
C GLU A 312 25.70 0.10 5.77
N PHE A 313 24.64 -0.58 5.31
CA PHE A 313 24.00 -1.66 6.06
C PHE A 313 24.95 -2.82 6.38
N HIS A 314 25.76 -3.23 5.40
CA HIS A 314 26.77 -4.27 5.60
C HIS A 314 27.88 -3.85 6.56
N ARG A 315 28.35 -2.59 6.50
CA ARG A 315 29.33 -2.07 7.47
C ARG A 315 28.79 -2.09 8.89
N ARG A 316 27.58 -1.58 9.12
CA ARG A 316 26.91 -1.64 10.44
C ARG A 316 26.74 -3.07 10.94
N THR A 317 26.50 -4.02 10.03
CA THR A 317 26.42 -5.45 10.35
C THR A 317 27.79 -6.02 10.75
N CYS A 318 28.89 -5.60 10.10
CA CYS A 318 30.25 -5.95 10.51
C CYS A 318 30.64 -5.36 11.88
N GLU A 319 30.18 -4.14 12.19
CA GLU A 319 30.42 -3.46 13.47
C GLU A 319 29.67 -4.09 14.66
N GLY A 320 28.48 -4.66 14.41
CA GLY A 320 27.52 -5.15 15.42
C GLY A 320 28.11 -6.06 16.52
N GLY A 321 28.67 -5.44 17.56
CA GLY A 321 29.22 -6.11 18.74
C GLY A 321 30.65 -6.65 18.60
N ARG A 322 31.39 -6.29 17.55
CA ARG A 322 32.77 -6.79 17.29
C ARG A 322 33.84 -5.79 17.72
N THR A 323 35.08 -6.27 17.91
CA THR A 323 36.24 -5.39 18.07
C THR A 323 36.55 -4.67 16.75
N PRO A 324 37.20 -3.48 16.77
CA PRO A 324 37.53 -2.75 15.54
C PRO A 324 38.32 -3.57 14.52
N ALA A 325 39.24 -4.44 14.98
CA ALA A 325 40.01 -5.32 14.11
C ALA A 325 39.15 -6.39 13.43
N ALA A 326 38.17 -6.96 14.15
CA ALA A 326 37.25 -7.94 13.60
C ALA A 326 36.22 -7.31 12.64
N ALA A 327 35.79 -6.07 12.91
CA ALA A 327 34.95 -5.30 12.00
C ALA A 327 35.70 -5.00 10.68
N ALA A 328 36.93 -4.49 10.76
CA ALA A 328 37.76 -4.23 9.58
C ALA A 328 38.05 -5.50 8.77
N SER A 329 38.30 -6.63 9.43
CA SER A 329 38.48 -7.91 8.74
C SER A 329 37.21 -8.42 8.07
N CYS A 330 36.03 -8.09 8.59
CA CYS A 330 34.74 -8.41 7.97
C CYS A 330 34.50 -7.54 6.73
N GLU A 331 34.72 -6.22 6.85
CA GLU A 331 34.56 -5.30 5.72
C GLU A 331 35.51 -5.65 4.57
N ALA A 332 36.79 -5.94 4.88
CA ALA A 332 37.77 -6.34 3.88
C ALA A 332 37.41 -7.64 3.14
N SER A 333 36.64 -8.55 3.76
CA SER A 333 36.27 -9.82 3.13
C SER A 333 35.02 -9.73 2.26
N ILE A 334 34.10 -8.81 2.57
CA ILE A 334 32.84 -8.66 1.84
C ILE A 334 32.86 -7.53 0.80
N ASN A 335 33.78 -6.56 0.94
CA ASN A 335 33.82 -5.34 0.12
C ASN A 335 32.42 -4.68 -0.02
N PRO A 336 31.95 -3.95 1.03
CA PRO A 336 30.57 -3.50 1.13
C PRO A 336 30.03 -2.76 -0.09
N CYS A 337 30.83 -1.93 -0.74
CA CYS A 337 30.42 -1.18 -1.94
C CYS A 337 30.22 -2.08 -3.17
N GLU A 338 31.08 -3.08 -3.36
CA GLU A 338 30.94 -4.05 -4.43
C GLU A 338 29.74 -4.96 -4.19
N LEU A 339 29.63 -5.53 -2.98
CA LEU A 339 28.49 -6.36 -2.59
C LEU A 339 27.16 -5.59 -2.70
N GLY A 340 27.12 -4.34 -2.23
CA GLY A 340 25.93 -3.50 -2.34
C GLY A 340 25.52 -3.23 -3.78
N GLY A 341 26.49 -3.05 -4.69
CA GLY A 341 26.23 -2.92 -6.11
C GLY A 341 25.61 -4.18 -6.71
N GLU A 342 26.17 -5.35 -6.39
CA GLU A 342 25.66 -6.65 -6.84
C GLU A 342 24.26 -6.96 -6.31
N GLU A 343 24.00 -6.72 -5.03
CA GLU A 343 22.68 -6.95 -4.43
C GLU A 343 21.61 -6.04 -5.03
N CYS A 344 21.94 -4.78 -5.31
CA CYS A 344 21.01 -3.83 -5.92
C CYS A 344 20.56 -4.21 -7.34
N LYS A 345 21.22 -5.18 -7.99
CA LYS A 345 20.74 -5.77 -9.27
C LYS A 345 19.48 -6.60 -9.10
N TYR A 346 19.23 -7.13 -7.90
CA TYR A 346 18.16 -8.08 -7.63
C TYR A 346 17.21 -7.63 -6.50
N LEU A 347 17.63 -6.71 -5.64
CA LEU A 347 16.77 -6.18 -4.58
C LEU A 347 15.53 -5.50 -5.17
N ALA A 348 14.36 -6.03 -4.84
CA ALA A 348 13.09 -5.44 -5.25
C ALA A 348 12.95 -3.99 -4.77
N CYS A 349 12.45 -3.13 -5.65
CA CYS A 349 12.23 -1.72 -5.37
C CYS A 349 10.86 -1.49 -4.75
N VAL A 350 10.83 -0.77 -3.62
CA VAL A 350 9.59 -0.26 -3.04
C VAL A 350 9.31 1.12 -3.61
N ASP A 351 8.62 1.13 -4.74
CA ASP A 351 8.23 2.32 -5.50
C ASP A 351 6.79 2.23 -6.00
N ASN A 352 6.38 3.18 -6.84
CA ASN A 352 5.01 3.26 -7.34
C ASN A 352 4.58 1.99 -8.10
N ARG A 353 5.51 1.24 -8.71
CA ARG A 353 5.17 0.02 -9.49
C ARG A 353 4.64 -1.10 -8.63
N ILE A 354 4.94 -1.09 -7.34
CA ILE A 354 4.37 -2.04 -6.37
C ILE A 354 3.28 -1.42 -5.48
N GLY A 355 2.79 -0.22 -5.79
CA GLY A 355 1.71 0.41 -5.03
C GLY A 355 2.15 1.37 -3.93
N ASN A 356 3.42 1.82 -3.91
CA ASN A 356 3.91 2.80 -2.93
C ASN A 356 3.46 4.24 -3.25
N PHE A 357 2.16 4.47 -3.43
CA PHE A 357 1.58 5.77 -3.75
C PHE A 357 0.15 5.88 -3.21
N THR A 358 -0.39 7.09 -3.19
CA THR A 358 -1.81 7.36 -2.94
C THR A 358 -2.55 7.57 -4.25
N ASP A 359 -3.72 6.97 -4.41
CA ASP A 359 -4.55 7.05 -5.62
C ASP A 359 -5.99 7.50 -5.33
N ASN A 360 -6.21 8.03 -4.13
CA ASN A 360 -7.52 8.47 -3.65
C ASN A 360 -8.56 7.34 -3.70
N ARG A 361 -8.13 6.05 -3.60
CA ARG A 361 -9.08 4.95 -3.43
C ARG A 361 -9.91 5.10 -2.16
N ILE A 362 -9.39 5.81 -1.16
CA ILE A 362 -10.20 6.33 -0.06
C ILE A 362 -10.11 7.85 -0.12
N GLN A 363 -11.15 8.47 -0.65
CA GLN A 363 -11.29 9.92 -0.60
C GLN A 363 -12.06 10.31 0.66
N VAL A 364 -11.67 11.41 1.30
CA VAL A 364 -12.40 11.99 2.44
C VAL A 364 -12.94 13.37 2.05
N LEU A 365 -14.19 13.68 2.41
CA LEU A 365 -14.84 14.98 2.22
C LEU A 365 -15.23 15.56 3.59
N GLY A 366 -15.17 16.88 3.75
CA GLY A 366 -15.49 17.55 5.02
C GLY A 366 -14.30 17.70 5.97
N LYS A 367 -13.09 17.89 5.42
CA LYS A 367 -11.86 18.17 6.18
C LYS A 367 -11.49 19.65 6.18
#